data_AF-A0A449AZ84-F1
#
_entry.id   AF-A0A449AZ84-F1
#
_cell.length_a   1.000
_cell.length_b   1.000
_cell.length_c   1.000
_cell.angle_alpha   90.00
_cell.angle_beta   90.00
_cell.angle_gamma   90.00
#
_symmetry.space_group_name_H-M   'P 1'
#
loop_
_entity.id
_entity.type
_entity.pdbx_description
1 polymer ?
#
loop_
_entity_poly.entity_id
_entity_poly.type
_entity_poly.pdbx_seq_one_letter_code
_entity_poly.pdbx_strand_id
1 'polypeptide(L)'
;MKVFVHNLASNKEMSSTTATILIISAIVVVVLALSFYIGIHIWARMLRKKYDKKAMKEAIIKIESLRNNIGVIPLNLKSYFNSKENDYDVEGMINTIYQNDYKQVLVISQDLYSFGWISQTTQNPLFYELESFDFERYNQARLQTDLNLNKQIVPHQNENLDFVAIFSASENLNDLYDRYFKLLNHNGMIAIKITNFKKSELKLLLKHLAFSKIQHEISYFGTKILFIVKKEIN
;
A
#
# COMPACT_ATOMS: atom_id res chain seq x y z
N MET A 1 20.38 -72.76 33.83
CA MET A 1 21.41 -73.04 32.80
C MET A 1 20.80 -72.63 31.46
N LYS A 2 21.58 -71.88 30.66
CA LYS A 2 21.25 -71.17 29.41
C LYS A 2 20.26 -71.89 28.48
N VAL A 3 19.50 -71.08 27.71
CA VAL A 3 19.06 -71.25 26.29
C VAL A 3 17.67 -70.60 26.16
N PHE A 4 17.35 -69.65 25.28
CA PHE A 4 18.04 -68.97 24.19
C PHE A 4 17.29 -67.63 23.99
N VAL A 5 17.99 -66.51 24.18
CA VAL A 5 17.56 -65.21 23.64
C VAL A 5 18.05 -65.21 22.20
N HIS A 6 17.16 -65.47 21.24
CA HIS A 6 17.45 -65.23 19.83
C HIS A 6 16.14 -65.04 19.05
N ASN A 7 15.59 -63.84 19.16
CA ASN A 7 14.74 -63.26 18.11
C ASN A 7 15.14 -61.78 17.97
N LEU A 8 16.44 -61.58 17.77
CA LEU A 8 17.01 -60.33 17.27
C LEU A 8 17.12 -60.45 15.75
N ALA A 9 16.47 -59.52 15.06
CA ALA A 9 16.78 -59.09 13.71
C ALA A 9 16.84 -60.19 12.64
N SER A 10 15.67 -60.59 12.12
CA SER A 10 15.60 -61.01 10.71
C SER A 10 15.79 -59.76 9.85
N ASN A 11 17.03 -59.30 9.69
CA ASN A 11 17.42 -58.48 8.55
C ASN A 11 17.35 -59.39 7.33
N LYS A 12 16.17 -59.48 6.72
CA LYS A 12 16.02 -60.05 5.40
C LYS A 12 16.79 -59.12 4.47
N GLU A 13 18.03 -59.49 4.15
CA GLU A 13 18.87 -58.75 3.22
C GLU A 13 18.08 -58.54 1.93
N MET A 14 17.64 -57.30 1.74
CA MET A 14 16.86 -56.92 0.58
C MET A 14 17.77 -57.08 -0.62
N SER A 15 17.38 -57.93 -1.58
CA SER A 15 18.13 -58.13 -2.83
C SER A 15 18.49 -56.78 -3.44
N SER A 16 19.74 -56.61 -3.86
CA SER A 16 20.27 -55.37 -4.44
C SER A 16 19.40 -54.89 -5.61
N THR A 17 18.78 -55.82 -6.34
CA THR A 17 17.81 -55.54 -7.41
C THR A 17 16.53 -54.89 -6.87
N THR A 18 15.96 -55.40 -5.78
CA THR A 18 14.75 -54.84 -5.15
C THR A 18 15.02 -53.45 -4.57
N ALA A 19 16.18 -53.26 -3.94
CA ALA A 19 16.61 -51.95 -3.44
C ALA A 19 16.75 -50.92 -4.58
N THR A 20 17.33 -51.34 -5.71
CA THR A 20 17.53 -50.49 -6.90
C THR A 20 16.20 -50.07 -7.52
N ILE A 21 15.23 -50.99 -7.64
CA ILE A 21 13.88 -50.69 -8.14
C ILE A 21 13.16 -49.69 -7.24
N LEU A 22 13.27 -49.84 -5.91
CA LEU A 22 12.67 -48.91 -4.96
C LEU A 22 13.23 -47.49 -5.13
N ILE A 23 14.55 -47.35 -5.26
CA ILE A 23 15.21 -46.05 -5.45
C ILE A 23 14.78 -45.41 -6.76
N ILE A 24 14.75 -46.17 -7.87
CA ILE A 24 14.30 -45.65 -9.16
C ILE A 24 12.84 -45.18 -9.08
N SER A 25 11.96 -45.97 -8.46
CA SER A 25 10.54 -45.60 -8.29
C SER A 25 10.36 -44.34 -7.44
N ALA A 26 11.15 -44.19 -6.36
CA ALA A 26 11.12 -43.01 -5.51
C ALA A 26 11.58 -41.75 -6.28
N ILE A 27 12.63 -41.87 -7.10
CA ILE A 27 13.09 -40.77 -7.95
C ILE A 27 12.01 -40.37 -8.95
N VAL A 28 11.36 -41.33 -9.61
CA VAL A 28 10.28 -41.04 -10.57
C VAL A 28 9.12 -40.30 -9.90
N VAL A 29 8.71 -40.73 -8.71
CA VAL A 29 7.63 -40.05 -7.95
C VAL A 29 8.05 -38.64 -7.57
N VAL A 30 9.29 -38.42 -7.11
CA VAL A 30 9.81 -37.09 -6.79
C VAL A 30 9.83 -36.18 -8.01
N VAL A 31 10.28 -36.69 -9.16
CA VAL A 31 10.31 -35.93 -10.43
C VAL A 31 8.89 -35.54 -10.84
N LEU A 32 7.94 -36.47 -10.80
CA LEU A 32 6.53 -36.20 -11.12
C LEU A 32 5.91 -35.17 -10.16
N ALA A 33 6.15 -35.30 -8.85
CA ALA A 33 5.67 -34.36 -7.85
C ALA A 33 6.26 -32.95 -8.07
N LEU A 34 7.55 -32.86 -8.39
CA LEU A 34 8.22 -31.59 -8.67
C LEU A 34 7.69 -30.95 -9.95
N SER A 35 7.50 -31.73 -11.03
CA SER A 35 6.89 -31.26 -12.28
C SER A 35 5.47 -30.73 -12.05
N PHE A 36 4.65 -31.45 -11.27
CA PHE A 36 3.29 -31.03 -10.95
C PHE A 36 3.27 -29.74 -10.11
N TYR A 37 4.13 -29.65 -9.10
CA TYR A 37 4.29 -28.46 -8.27
C TYR A 37 4.69 -27.23 -9.08
N ILE A 38 5.69 -27.36 -9.97
CA ILE A 38 6.12 -26.28 -10.86
C ILE A 38 4.97 -25.88 -11.81
N GLY A 39 4.25 -26.85 -12.38
CA GLY A 39 3.10 -26.61 -13.25
C GLY A 39 2.00 -25.79 -12.57
N ILE A 40 1.59 -26.20 -11.36
CA ILE A 40 0.61 -25.45 -10.55
C ILE A 40 1.12 -24.04 -10.24
N HIS A 41 2.39 -23.91 -9.86
CA HIS A 41 2.96 -22.62 -9.48
C HIS A 41 2.98 -21.64 -10.67
N ILE A 42 3.31 -22.12 -11.87
CA ILE A 42 3.28 -21.29 -13.09
C ILE A 42 1.84 -20.91 -13.43
N TRP A 43 0.91 -21.86 -13.40
CA TRP A 43 -0.49 -21.61 -13.72
C TRP A 43 -1.14 -20.63 -12.74
N ALA A 44 -0.89 -20.79 -11.44
CA ALA A 44 -1.34 -19.87 -10.40
C ALA A 44 -0.80 -18.44 -10.62
N ARG A 45 0.48 -18.30 -11.00
CA ARG A 45 1.06 -16.99 -11.36
C ARG A 45 0.38 -16.37 -12.59
N MET A 46 0.06 -17.16 -13.61
CA MET A 46 -0.63 -16.68 -14.81
C MET A 46 -2.07 -16.24 -14.51
N LEU A 47 -2.82 -17.05 -13.74
CA LEU A 47 -4.16 -16.73 -13.29
C LEU A 47 -4.17 -15.43 -12.48
N ARG A 48 -3.30 -15.32 -11.47
CA ARG A 48 -3.20 -14.11 -10.65
C ARG A 48 -2.95 -12.87 -11.51
N LYS A 49 -1.98 -12.91 -12.43
CA LYS A 49 -1.73 -11.83 -13.39
C LYS A 49 -2.95 -11.47 -14.23
N LYS A 50 -3.78 -12.43 -14.63
CA LYS A 50 -5.00 -12.18 -15.41
C LYS A 50 -6.06 -11.46 -14.58
N TYR A 51 -6.30 -11.90 -13.34
CA TYR A 51 -7.23 -11.25 -12.43
C TYR A 51 -6.76 -9.86 -12.01
N ASP A 52 -5.47 -9.70 -11.70
CA ASP A 52 -4.88 -8.40 -11.36
C ASP A 52 -5.05 -7.41 -12.52
N LYS A 53 -4.81 -7.84 -13.77
CA LYS A 53 -5.05 -7.02 -14.96
C LYS A 53 -6.51 -6.65 -15.15
N LYS A 54 -7.44 -7.57 -14.87
CA LYS A 54 -8.87 -7.30 -14.98
C LYS A 54 -9.31 -6.29 -13.92
N ALA A 55 -8.93 -6.50 -12.66
CA ALA A 55 -9.20 -5.56 -11.57
C ALA A 55 -8.59 -4.18 -11.84
N MET A 56 -7.37 -4.12 -12.39
CA MET A 56 -6.73 -2.87 -12.78
C MET A 56 -7.49 -2.14 -13.89
N LYS A 57 -7.96 -2.87 -14.92
CA LYS A 57 -8.80 -2.29 -15.98
C LYS A 57 -10.13 -1.76 -15.43
N GLU A 58 -10.79 -2.54 -14.58
CA GLU A 58 -12.05 -2.11 -13.94
C GLU A 58 -11.84 -0.89 -13.05
N ALA A 59 -10.73 -0.83 -12.31
CA ALA A 59 -10.36 0.32 -11.50
C ALA A 59 -10.09 1.55 -12.37
N ILE A 60 -9.38 1.41 -13.50
CA ILE A 60 -9.15 2.50 -14.46
C ILE A 60 -10.47 3.00 -15.04
N ILE A 61 -11.33 2.10 -15.53
CA ILE A 61 -12.65 2.47 -16.08
C ILE A 61 -13.51 3.17 -15.01
N LYS A 62 -13.49 2.69 -13.77
CA LYS A 62 -14.18 3.34 -12.65
C LYS A 62 -13.64 4.75 -12.42
N ILE A 63 -12.32 4.94 -12.37
CA ILE A 63 -11.75 6.29 -12.19
C ILE A 63 -12.09 7.17 -13.40
N GLU A 64 -12.00 6.67 -14.64
CA GLU A 64 -12.35 7.39 -15.88
C GLU A 64 -13.79 7.88 -15.85
N SER A 65 -14.70 7.11 -15.24
CA SER A 65 -16.08 7.55 -15.04
C SER A 65 -16.24 8.64 -13.96
N LEU A 66 -15.27 8.79 -13.05
CA LEU A 66 -15.31 9.73 -11.92
C LEU A 66 -14.61 11.07 -12.23
N ARG A 67 -13.60 11.08 -13.10
CA ARG A 67 -12.89 12.31 -13.50
C ARG A 67 -12.31 12.22 -14.92
N ASN A 68 -12.23 13.38 -15.58
CA ASN A 68 -11.82 13.50 -16.98
C ASN A 68 -10.31 13.72 -17.19
N ASN A 69 -9.52 13.92 -16.13
CA ASN A 69 -8.13 14.38 -16.20
C ASN A 69 -7.10 13.37 -15.64
N ILE A 70 -7.38 12.07 -15.75
CA ILE A 70 -6.49 11.00 -15.26
C ILE A 70 -5.17 11.04 -16.02
N GLY A 71 -4.06 10.93 -15.30
CA GLY A 71 -2.71 10.95 -15.86
C GLY A 71 -2.26 12.31 -16.39
N VAL A 72 -3.05 13.38 -16.22
CA VAL A 72 -2.65 14.74 -16.59
C VAL A 72 -1.87 15.35 -15.44
N ILE A 73 -0.56 15.44 -15.61
CA ILE A 73 0.36 16.01 -14.62
C ILE A 73 0.35 17.55 -14.74
N PRO A 74 0.10 18.30 -13.65
CA PRO A 74 0.15 19.76 -13.68
C PRO A 74 1.60 20.26 -13.64
N LEU A 75 2.26 20.29 -14.81
CA LEU A 75 3.67 20.68 -14.95
C LEU A 75 3.94 22.13 -14.52
N ASN A 76 2.97 23.02 -14.71
CA ASN A 76 3.04 24.41 -14.23
C ASN A 76 3.13 24.46 -12.70
N LEU A 77 2.29 23.68 -12.02
CA LEU A 77 2.28 23.59 -10.56
C LEU A 77 3.59 22.99 -10.02
N LYS A 78 4.08 21.93 -10.68
CA LYS A 78 5.33 21.27 -10.30
C LYS A 78 6.52 22.22 -10.43
N SER A 79 6.57 22.95 -11.54
CA SER A 79 7.60 23.96 -11.81
C SER A 79 7.52 25.11 -10.80
N TYR A 80 6.33 25.61 -10.49
CA TYR A 80 6.13 26.71 -9.55
C TYR A 80 6.64 26.38 -8.14
N PHE A 81 6.33 25.18 -7.62
CA PHE A 81 6.83 24.75 -6.32
C PHE A 81 8.25 24.19 -6.34
N ASN A 82 8.86 24.02 -7.52
CA ASN A 82 10.15 23.38 -7.73
C ASN A 82 10.21 21.98 -7.06
N SER A 83 9.13 21.22 -7.24
CA SER A 83 8.91 19.95 -6.54
C SER A 83 9.65 18.79 -7.22
N LYS A 84 10.21 17.91 -6.39
CA LYS A 84 10.78 16.62 -6.80
C LYS A 84 9.88 15.44 -6.46
N GLU A 85 8.66 15.72 -6.03
CA GLU A 85 7.71 14.69 -5.66
C GLU A 85 7.40 13.78 -6.85
N ASN A 86 7.11 12.51 -6.55
CA ASN A 86 6.78 11.53 -7.57
C ASN A 86 5.32 11.69 -8.00
N ASP A 87 5.11 11.94 -9.28
CA ASP A 87 3.77 12.23 -9.82
C ASP A 87 2.80 11.07 -9.67
N TYR A 88 3.30 9.83 -9.77
CA TYR A 88 2.49 8.63 -9.59
C TYR A 88 2.01 8.44 -8.15
N ASP A 89 2.77 8.92 -7.16
CA ASP A 89 2.36 8.84 -5.76
C ASP A 89 1.19 9.81 -5.50
N VAL A 90 1.30 11.05 -5.99
CA VAL A 90 0.24 12.06 -5.85
C VAL A 90 -1.03 11.60 -6.58
N GLU A 91 -0.89 11.14 -7.82
CA GLU A 91 -1.99 10.61 -8.62
C GLU A 91 -2.64 9.38 -7.97
N GLY A 92 -1.84 8.51 -7.33
CA GLY A 92 -2.34 7.37 -6.55
C GLY A 92 -3.23 7.81 -5.37
N MET A 93 -2.82 8.86 -4.64
CA MET A 93 -3.64 9.43 -3.56
C MET A 93 -4.93 10.06 -4.09
N ILE A 94 -4.87 10.81 -5.19
CA ILE A 94 -6.05 11.41 -5.81
C ILE A 94 -7.03 10.31 -6.24
N ASN A 95 -6.55 9.26 -6.90
CA ASN A 95 -7.36 8.11 -7.27
C ASN A 95 -8.03 7.46 -6.06
N THR A 96 -7.30 7.34 -4.95
CA THR A 96 -7.82 6.78 -3.71
C THR A 96 -8.96 7.64 -3.15
N ILE A 97 -8.83 8.97 -3.19
CA ILE A 97 -9.89 9.91 -2.77
C ILE A 97 -11.16 9.72 -3.62
N TYR A 98 -11.04 9.68 -4.94
CA TYR A 98 -12.19 9.51 -5.83
C TYR A 98 -12.84 8.13 -5.70
N GLN A 99 -12.05 7.05 -5.65
CA GLN A 99 -12.59 5.70 -5.64
C GLN A 99 -13.44 5.38 -4.39
N ASN A 100 -13.18 6.07 -3.29
CA ASN A 100 -13.84 5.91 -1.99
C ASN A 100 -14.73 7.09 -1.62
N ASP A 101 -14.92 8.06 -2.53
CA ASP A 101 -15.76 9.25 -2.33
C ASP A 101 -15.42 10.09 -1.07
N TYR A 102 -14.14 10.09 -0.65
CA TYR A 102 -13.70 10.81 0.54
C TYR A 102 -13.88 12.32 0.42
N LYS A 103 -14.40 12.96 1.48
CA LYS A 103 -14.69 14.40 1.49
C LYS A 103 -13.79 15.16 2.46
N GLN A 104 -13.60 14.62 3.66
CA GLN A 104 -12.76 15.21 4.70
C GLN A 104 -11.33 14.70 4.55
N VAL A 105 -10.56 15.38 3.70
CA VAL A 105 -9.19 14.97 3.33
C VAL A 105 -8.16 15.87 4.00
N LEU A 106 -7.27 15.29 4.80
CA LEU A 106 -6.07 15.94 5.32
C LEU A 106 -4.86 15.56 4.47
N VAL A 107 -4.07 16.55 4.06
CA VAL A 107 -2.81 16.31 3.35
C VAL A 107 -1.64 16.87 4.16
N ILE A 108 -0.71 15.99 4.50
CA ILE A 108 0.51 16.30 5.24
C ILE A 108 1.69 16.17 4.28
N SER A 109 2.31 17.29 3.97
CA SER A 109 3.50 17.34 3.11
C SER A 109 4.30 18.62 3.38
N GLN A 110 5.61 18.47 3.42
CA GLN A 110 6.56 19.58 3.37
C GLN A 110 6.68 20.17 1.95
N ASP A 111 6.27 19.41 0.93
CA ASP A 111 6.25 19.87 -0.46
C ASP A 111 4.82 20.26 -0.86
N LEU A 112 4.62 21.56 -1.11
CA LEU A 112 3.31 22.12 -1.44
C LEU A 112 2.75 21.61 -2.77
N TYR A 113 3.55 20.99 -3.64
CA TYR A 113 3.07 20.44 -4.91
C TYR A 113 2.01 19.36 -4.72
N SER A 114 2.24 18.41 -3.82
CA SER A 114 1.29 17.31 -3.53
C SER A 114 -0.05 17.87 -3.06
N PHE A 115 0.01 18.80 -2.12
CA PHE A 115 -1.15 19.50 -1.59
C PHE A 115 -1.87 20.27 -2.68
N GLY A 116 -1.13 21.05 -3.48
CA GLY A 116 -1.66 21.86 -4.57
C GLY A 116 -2.35 21.02 -5.64
N TRP A 117 -1.79 19.88 -6.03
CA TRP A 117 -2.37 19.04 -7.07
C TRP A 117 -3.64 18.34 -6.58
N ILE A 118 -3.64 17.82 -5.35
CA ILE A 118 -4.87 17.26 -4.75
C ILE A 118 -5.93 18.34 -4.62
N SER A 119 -5.56 19.53 -4.17
CA SER A 119 -6.44 20.71 -4.08
C SER A 119 -7.06 21.07 -5.45
N GLN A 120 -6.22 21.24 -6.48
CA GLN A 120 -6.66 21.55 -7.84
C GLN A 120 -7.62 20.50 -8.42
N THR A 121 -7.38 19.22 -8.10
CA THR A 121 -8.14 18.13 -8.72
C THR A 121 -9.45 17.87 -7.99
N THR A 122 -9.42 17.72 -6.67
CA THR A 122 -10.56 17.21 -5.90
C THR A 122 -11.64 18.25 -5.63
N GLN A 123 -11.29 19.54 -5.55
CA GLN A 123 -12.20 20.67 -5.28
C GLN A 123 -13.05 20.58 -3.99
N ASN A 124 -12.95 19.49 -3.21
CA ASN A 124 -13.52 19.36 -1.87
C ASN A 124 -12.73 20.23 -0.87
N PRO A 125 -13.31 20.58 0.30
CA PRO A 125 -12.54 21.19 1.37
C PRO A 125 -11.33 20.33 1.75
N LEU A 126 -10.13 20.91 1.71
CA LEU A 126 -8.90 20.23 2.09
C LEU A 126 -8.39 20.75 3.43
N PHE A 127 -8.02 19.82 4.29
CA PHE A 127 -7.35 20.12 5.54
C PHE A 127 -5.83 20.13 5.38
N TYR A 128 -5.17 21.04 6.10
CA TYR A 128 -3.71 21.08 6.26
C TYR A 128 -3.32 21.19 7.73
N GLU A 129 -2.11 20.75 8.07
CA GLU A 129 -1.55 20.87 9.42
C GLU A 129 -0.87 22.23 9.59
N LEU A 130 -1.31 23.01 10.58
CA LEU A 130 -0.91 24.42 10.75
C LEU A 130 0.60 24.59 10.96
N GLU A 131 1.23 23.67 11.70
CA GLU A 131 2.65 23.77 12.07
C GLU A 131 3.60 23.49 10.91
N SER A 132 3.20 22.63 9.96
CA SER A 132 4.06 22.20 8.86
C SER A 132 3.74 22.84 7.52
N PHE A 133 2.59 23.52 7.39
CA PHE A 133 2.12 24.05 6.12
C PHE A 133 2.60 25.48 5.87
N ASP A 134 3.32 25.68 4.77
CA ASP A 134 3.73 27.01 4.31
C ASP A 134 2.56 27.74 3.64
N PHE A 135 1.70 28.33 4.50
CA PHE A 135 0.48 29.00 4.08
C PHE A 135 0.76 30.22 3.18
N GLU A 136 1.80 31.00 3.48
CA GLU A 136 2.16 32.20 2.71
C GLU A 136 2.52 31.83 1.27
N ARG A 137 3.43 30.86 1.09
CA ARG A 137 3.83 30.41 -0.25
C ARG A 137 2.68 29.77 -1.00
N TYR A 138 1.83 29.00 -0.32
CA TYR A 138 0.63 28.45 -0.95
C TYR A 138 -0.36 29.55 -1.38
N ASN A 139 -0.55 30.57 -0.56
CA ASN A 139 -1.46 31.67 -0.87
C ASN A 139 -0.96 32.52 -2.03
N GLN A 140 0.37 32.72 -2.15
CA GLN A 140 0.98 33.33 -3.35
C GLN A 140 0.69 32.52 -4.62
N ALA A 141 0.74 31.19 -4.54
CA ALA A 141 0.36 30.32 -5.65
C ALA A 141 -1.11 30.47 -6.04
N ARG A 142 -2.01 30.64 -5.07
CA ARG A 142 -3.45 30.84 -5.31
C ARG A 142 -3.76 32.12 -6.07
N LEU A 143 -2.88 33.12 -6.03
CA LEU A 143 -3.01 34.36 -6.80
C LEU A 143 -2.65 34.18 -8.28
N GLN A 144 -1.95 33.10 -8.64
CA GLN A 144 -1.62 32.76 -10.02
C GLN A 144 -2.85 32.12 -10.69
N THR A 145 -3.47 32.84 -11.63
CA THR A 145 -4.73 32.41 -12.26
C THR A 145 -4.61 31.12 -13.08
N ASP A 146 -3.42 30.83 -13.60
CA ASP A 146 -3.13 29.64 -14.40
C ASP A 146 -3.01 28.34 -13.58
N LEU A 147 -2.80 28.44 -12.26
CA LEU A 147 -2.69 27.27 -11.38
C LEU A 147 -4.05 26.70 -10.94
N ASN A 148 -5.11 27.52 -10.96
CA ASN A 148 -6.49 27.12 -10.64
C ASN A 148 -6.63 26.29 -9.34
N LEU A 149 -5.96 26.72 -8.27
CA LEU A 149 -5.97 26.04 -6.98
C LEU A 149 -7.32 26.20 -6.25
N ASN A 150 -7.74 25.17 -5.50
CA ASN A 150 -8.96 25.25 -4.70
C ASN A 150 -8.81 26.35 -3.64
N LYS A 151 -9.90 27.12 -3.47
CA LYS A 151 -9.97 28.22 -2.51
C LYS A 151 -10.41 27.76 -1.11
N GLN A 152 -10.95 26.56 -0.99
CA GLN A 152 -11.49 25.99 0.24
C GLN A 152 -10.46 25.10 0.93
N ILE A 153 -9.42 25.71 1.48
CA ILE A 153 -8.46 25.03 2.35
C ILE A 153 -8.66 25.51 3.79
N VAL A 154 -8.59 24.60 4.75
CA VAL A 154 -8.91 24.87 6.17
C VAL A 154 -7.82 24.25 7.04
N PRO A 155 -7.32 24.94 8.08
CA PRO A 155 -6.43 24.29 9.04
C PRO A 155 -7.18 23.17 9.77
N HIS A 156 -6.53 22.03 9.97
CA HIS A 156 -7.09 20.94 10.77
C HIS A 156 -7.13 21.31 12.25
N GLN A 157 -8.30 21.18 12.87
CA GLN A 157 -8.58 21.47 14.28
C GLN A 157 -9.17 20.25 15.01
N ASN A 158 -8.65 19.05 14.71
CA ASN A 158 -9.12 17.77 15.25
C ASN A 158 -10.53 17.36 14.77
N GLU A 159 -10.97 17.84 13.61
CA GLU A 159 -12.16 17.31 12.96
C GLU A 159 -11.94 15.84 12.55
N ASN A 160 -13.05 15.12 12.40
CA ASN A 160 -13.01 13.77 11.86
C ASN A 160 -12.62 13.79 10.37
N LEU A 161 -11.85 12.78 9.97
CA LEU A 161 -11.24 12.68 8.65
C LEU A 161 -11.69 11.41 7.95
N ASP A 162 -11.97 11.49 6.65
CA ASP A 162 -12.18 10.31 5.82
C ASP A 162 -10.83 9.78 5.31
N PHE A 163 -9.90 10.68 5.03
CA PHE A 163 -8.62 10.34 4.44
C PHE A 163 -7.49 11.22 4.95
N VAL A 164 -6.34 10.60 5.21
CA VAL A 164 -5.10 11.31 5.53
C VAL A 164 -4.02 10.87 4.57
N ALA A 165 -3.57 11.80 3.71
CA ALA A 165 -2.47 11.58 2.78
C ALA A 165 -1.18 12.16 3.36
N ILE A 166 -0.23 11.30 3.74
CA ILE A 166 1.06 11.69 4.32
C ILE A 166 2.15 11.44 3.28
N PHE A 167 2.65 12.51 2.68
CA PHE A 167 3.77 12.46 1.74
C PHE A 167 5.11 12.61 2.47
N SER A 168 5.18 13.56 3.39
CA SER A 168 6.37 13.83 4.20
C SER A 168 5.96 14.54 5.49
N ALA A 169 6.69 14.24 6.56
CA ALA A 169 6.50 14.84 7.88
C ALA A 169 7.83 14.82 8.63
N SER A 170 8.00 15.75 9.58
CA SER A 170 9.13 15.76 10.52
C SER A 170 8.95 14.78 11.67
N GLU A 171 7.69 14.44 11.98
CA GLU A 171 7.30 13.55 13.07
C GLU A 171 7.58 12.08 12.76
N ASN A 172 7.65 11.27 13.82
CA ASN A 172 7.84 9.84 13.69
C ASN A 172 6.55 9.16 13.18
N LEU A 173 6.70 8.01 12.52
CA LEU A 173 5.58 7.32 11.88
C LEU A 173 4.49 6.82 12.86
N ASN A 174 4.86 6.47 14.09
CA ASN A 174 3.92 5.96 15.10
C ASN A 174 3.11 7.11 15.71
N ASP A 175 3.73 8.26 15.96
CA ASP A 175 3.06 9.45 16.49
C ASP A 175 2.02 9.96 15.50
N LEU A 176 2.37 9.99 14.20
CA LEU A 176 1.42 10.34 13.13
C LEU A 176 0.24 9.36 13.10
N TYR A 177 0.54 8.06 13.19
CA TYR A 177 -0.50 7.03 13.23
C TYR A 177 -1.43 7.22 14.44
N ASP A 178 -0.89 7.34 15.66
CA ASP A 178 -1.68 7.49 16.88
C ASP A 178 -2.51 8.79 16.89
N ARG A 179 -1.94 9.88 16.36
CA ARG A 179 -2.62 11.17 16.25
C ARG A 179 -3.81 11.10 15.31
N TYR A 180 -3.64 10.55 14.11
CA TYR A 180 -4.64 10.65 13.05
C TYR A 180 -5.60 9.47 12.98
N PHE A 181 -5.18 8.26 13.38
CA PHE A 181 -6.02 7.07 13.30
C PHE A 181 -7.27 7.16 14.19
N LYS A 182 -7.14 7.80 15.36
CA LYS A 182 -8.27 8.06 16.26
C LYS A 182 -9.31 8.99 15.63
N LEU A 183 -8.89 9.94 14.79
CA LEU A 183 -9.74 10.93 14.13
C LEU A 183 -10.37 10.43 12.83
N LEU A 184 -9.98 9.25 12.34
CA LEU A 184 -10.60 8.69 11.15
C LEU A 184 -12.07 8.33 11.41
N ASN A 185 -12.93 8.69 10.45
CA ASN A 185 -14.29 8.18 10.34
C ASN A 185 -14.29 6.66 10.12
N HIS A 186 -15.47 6.07 10.22
CA HIS A 186 -15.67 4.68 9.82
C HIS A 186 -15.35 4.50 8.33
N ASN A 187 -14.61 3.44 8.00
CA ASN A 187 -14.01 3.19 6.68
C ASN A 187 -13.02 4.27 6.22
N GLY A 188 -12.58 5.14 7.13
CA GLY A 188 -11.52 6.09 6.85
C GLY A 188 -10.16 5.42 6.68
N MET A 189 -9.24 6.12 6.02
CA MET A 189 -7.96 5.57 5.63
C MET A 189 -6.81 6.55 5.83
N ILE A 190 -5.67 6.05 6.30
CA ILE A 190 -4.38 6.76 6.26
C ILE A 190 -3.54 6.14 5.15
N ALA A 191 -2.97 6.97 4.29
CA ALA A 191 -2.03 6.58 3.26
C ALA A 191 -0.70 7.31 3.46
N ILE A 192 0.38 6.54 3.63
CA ILE A 192 1.69 7.08 3.99
C ILE A 192 2.75 6.68 2.97
N LYS A 193 3.42 7.67 2.38
CA LYS A 193 4.61 7.45 1.57
C LYS A 193 5.79 7.06 2.46
N ILE A 194 6.12 5.77 2.51
CA ILE A 194 7.07 5.24 3.51
C ILE A 194 8.54 5.50 3.18
N THR A 195 8.87 5.97 1.97
CA THR A 195 10.27 6.22 1.56
C THR A 195 10.93 7.32 2.37
N ASN A 196 10.13 8.22 2.96
CA ASN A 196 10.61 9.37 3.72
C ASN A 196 10.81 9.05 5.21
N PHE A 197 10.57 7.80 5.63
CA PHE A 197 10.64 7.36 7.02
C PHE A 197 11.69 6.28 7.24
N LYS A 198 12.18 6.18 8.49
CA LYS A 198 13.17 5.16 8.86
C LYS A 198 12.55 3.76 8.80
N LYS A 199 13.29 2.80 8.24
CA LYS A 199 12.85 1.38 8.14
C LYS A 199 12.51 0.76 9.50
N SER A 200 13.19 1.18 10.57
CA SER A 200 12.93 0.72 11.94
C SER A 200 11.54 1.14 12.43
N GLU A 201 11.14 2.38 12.17
CA GLU A 201 9.82 2.92 12.56
C GLU A 201 8.71 2.22 11.79
N LEU A 202 8.88 2.05 10.47
CA LEU A 202 7.95 1.27 9.65
C LEU A 202 7.77 -0.15 10.18
N LYS A 203 8.86 -0.84 10.52
CA LYS A 203 8.79 -2.21 11.06
C LYS A 203 8.05 -2.26 12.39
N LEU A 204 8.22 -1.24 13.25
CA LEU A 204 7.51 -1.13 14.52
C LEU A 204 6.01 -0.94 14.27
N LEU A 205 5.63 0.00 13.41
CA LEU A 205 4.23 0.26 13.09
C LEU A 205 3.56 -0.97 12.47
N LEU A 206 4.18 -1.63 11.49
CA LEU A 206 3.61 -2.83 10.87
C LEU A 206 3.38 -3.96 11.88
N LYS A 207 4.28 -4.14 12.85
CA LYS A 207 4.08 -5.10 13.94
C LYS A 207 2.91 -4.70 14.83
N HIS A 208 2.79 -3.42 15.17
CA HIS A 208 1.66 -2.90 15.94
C HIS A 208 0.34 -3.14 15.22
N LEU A 209 0.24 -2.76 13.94
CA LEU A 209 -0.96 -2.96 13.13
C LEU A 209 -1.35 -4.44 13.03
N ALA A 210 -0.37 -5.34 12.82
CA ALA A 210 -0.62 -6.78 12.77
C ALA A 210 -1.09 -7.34 14.12
N PHE A 211 -0.47 -6.91 15.24
CA PHE A 211 -0.86 -7.32 16.58
C PHE A 211 -2.29 -6.87 16.93
N SER A 212 -2.62 -5.62 16.58
CA SER A 212 -3.94 -5.01 16.79
C SER A 212 -4.99 -5.45 15.75
N LYS A 213 -4.62 -6.34 14.81
CA LYS A 213 -5.48 -6.80 13.70
C LYS A 213 -6.08 -5.66 12.85
N ILE A 214 -5.34 -4.56 12.72
CA ILE A 214 -5.75 -3.43 11.90
C ILE A 214 -5.43 -3.74 10.44
N GLN A 215 -6.42 -3.56 9.57
CA GLN A 215 -6.24 -3.80 8.14
C GLN A 215 -5.25 -2.80 7.55
N HIS A 216 -4.19 -3.32 6.94
CA HIS A 216 -3.19 -2.52 6.26
C HIS A 216 -2.61 -3.25 5.06
N GLU A 217 -2.14 -2.49 4.08
CA GLU A 217 -1.48 -2.99 2.87
C GLU A 217 -0.35 -2.05 2.46
N ILE A 218 0.73 -2.61 1.89
CA ILE A 218 1.73 -1.81 1.19
C ILE A 218 1.54 -2.02 -0.31
N SER A 219 1.21 -0.96 -1.02
CA SER A 219 1.05 -0.96 -2.48
C SER A 219 2.12 -0.09 -3.14
N TYR A 220 2.28 -0.22 -4.45
CA TYR A 220 3.30 0.49 -5.23
C TYR A 220 2.63 1.24 -6.38
N PHE A 221 2.76 2.57 -6.40
CA PHE A 221 2.36 3.41 -7.54
C PHE A 221 3.60 3.92 -8.27
N GLY A 222 4.29 4.90 -7.68
CA GLY A 222 5.66 5.28 -8.06
C GLY A 222 6.66 4.83 -7.00
N THR A 223 6.31 5.00 -5.73
CA THR A 223 7.02 4.47 -4.57
C THR A 223 6.09 3.61 -3.70
N LYS A 224 6.61 3.10 -2.58
CA LYS A 224 5.82 2.29 -1.65
C LYS A 224 4.95 3.19 -0.78
N ILE A 225 3.66 2.89 -0.76
CA ILE A 225 2.68 3.57 0.08
C ILE A 225 2.05 2.55 1.02
N LEU A 226 2.03 2.85 2.30
CA LEU A 226 1.33 2.08 3.33
C LEU A 226 -0.08 2.64 3.47
N PHE A 227 -1.07 1.80 3.22
CA PHE A 227 -2.48 2.06 3.48
C PHE A 227 -2.90 1.40 4.79
N ILE A 228 -3.61 2.15 5.63
CA ILE A 228 -4.14 1.69 6.91
C ILE A 228 -5.62 2.05 6.96
N VAL A 229 -6.49 1.07 7.14
CA VAL A 229 -7.95 1.26 7.06
C VAL A 229 -8.57 1.07 8.43
N LYS A 230 -9.43 2.00 8.83
CA LYS A 230 -10.25 1.89 10.04
C LYS A 230 -11.58 1.23 9.70
N LYS A 231 -11.65 -0.09 9.89
CA LYS A 231 -12.90 -0.84 9.80
C LYS A 231 -13.57 -0.95 11.17
N GLU A 232 -14.89 -1.07 11.19
CA GLU A 232 -15.59 -1.52 12.39
C GLU A 232 -15.16 -2.95 12.73
N ILE A 233 -14.92 -3.18 14.01
CA ILE A 233 -14.92 -4.51 14.58
C ILE A 233 -16.40 -4.84 14.79
N ASN A 234 -17.02 -5.50 13.80
CA ASN A 234 -18.32 -6.16 14.00
C ASN A 234 -18.16 -7.34 14.97
#